data_AF-A0AAU9XD99-F1
#
_entry.id   AF-A0AAU9XD99-F1
#
_cell.length_a   1.000
_cell.length_b   1.000
_cell.length_c   1.000
_cell.angle_alpha   90.00
_cell.angle_beta   90.00
_cell.angle_gamma   90.00
#
_symmetry.space_group_name_H-M   'P 1'
#
loop_
_entity.id
_entity.type
_entity.pdbx_description
1 polymer ?
#
loop_
_entity_poly.entity_id
_entity_poly.type
_entity_poly.pdbx_seq_one_letter_code
_entity_poly.pdbx_strand_id
1 'polypeptide(L)'
;MEGNSAPKMDWTSKDLPTACKAFRQHCEFTFGGPLKRKSEEEKCNYLMIWVGDKGRDIYNTWELTADEVKKLETYYTRFETYVKPRSNKVFARYKFHLRAQQAGESFEQFFTELKLLAKDCGYADPDEMVRDRVVIGCHSSKAREKLIHEGSDLTLEKYHKLSCKPWQQKMQA
;
A
#
# COMPACT_ATOMS: atom_id res chain seq x y z
N MET A 1 -25.25 15.42 -12.31
CA MET A 1 -25.06 14.53 -11.14
C MET A 1 -24.09 13.46 -11.60
N GLU A 2 -22.79 13.70 -11.45
CA GLU A 2 -21.77 12.72 -11.87
C GLU A 2 -21.86 11.50 -10.95
N GLY A 3 -22.11 10.36 -11.58
CA GLY A 3 -22.47 9.12 -10.91
C GLY A 3 -21.36 8.63 -9.99
N ASN A 4 -21.77 8.18 -8.81
CA ASN A 4 -20.94 7.38 -7.95
C ASN A 4 -20.54 6.11 -8.72
N SER A 5 -19.37 6.14 -9.38
CA SER A 5 -18.93 5.07 -10.27
C SER A 5 -18.87 3.77 -9.48
N ALA A 6 -19.54 2.72 -9.95
CA ALA A 6 -19.48 1.42 -9.30
C ALA A 6 -18.02 0.94 -9.15
N PRO A 7 -17.69 0.19 -8.09
CA PRO A 7 -16.38 -0.42 -7.95
C PRO A 7 -16.02 -1.23 -9.20
N LYS A 8 -14.74 -1.20 -9.59
CA LYS A 8 -14.23 -1.96 -10.73
C LYS A 8 -12.78 -2.37 -10.49
N MET A 9 -12.50 -3.66 -10.66
CA MET A 9 -11.14 -4.17 -10.56
C MET A 9 -10.36 -3.86 -11.84
N ASP A 10 -9.18 -3.24 -11.71
CA ASP A 10 -8.25 -3.02 -12.82
C ASP A 10 -7.24 -4.17 -12.91
N TRP A 11 -7.57 -5.16 -13.73
CA TRP A 11 -6.72 -6.30 -14.02
C TRP A 11 -5.52 -6.02 -14.95
N THR A 12 -5.49 -4.83 -15.54
CA THR A 12 -4.42 -4.39 -16.47
C THR A 12 -3.33 -3.58 -15.77
N SER A 13 -3.55 -3.22 -14.50
CA SER A 13 -2.59 -2.50 -13.68
C SER A 13 -1.23 -3.22 -13.62
N LYS A 14 -0.16 -2.44 -13.79
CA LYS A 14 1.23 -2.88 -13.57
C LYS A 14 1.53 -3.19 -12.10
N ASP A 15 0.71 -2.67 -11.20
CA ASP A 15 0.72 -2.92 -9.77
C ASP A 15 -0.63 -3.49 -9.36
N LEU A 16 -0.78 -4.77 -9.68
CA LEU A 16 -2.01 -5.51 -9.45
C LEU A 16 -2.37 -5.60 -7.95
N PRO A 17 -1.42 -5.76 -7.00
CA PRO A 17 -1.74 -5.69 -5.57
C PRO A 17 -2.34 -4.35 -5.14
N THR A 18 -1.75 -3.22 -5.55
CA THR A 18 -2.30 -1.89 -5.23
C THR A 18 -3.68 -1.69 -5.84
N ALA A 19 -3.88 -2.12 -7.10
CA ALA A 19 -5.19 -2.06 -7.75
C ALA A 19 -6.24 -2.91 -7.02
N CYS A 20 -5.87 -4.11 -6.57
CA CYS A 20 -6.75 -4.98 -5.79
C CYS A 20 -7.12 -4.36 -4.44
N LYS A 21 -6.17 -3.72 -3.75
CA LYS A 21 -6.42 -3.01 -2.49
C LYS A 21 -7.38 -1.83 -2.68
N ALA A 22 -7.15 -1.02 -3.71
CA ALA A 22 -8.03 0.10 -4.05
C ALA A 22 -9.44 -0.39 -4.42
N PHE A 23 -9.54 -1.48 -5.18
CA PHE A 23 -10.80 -2.13 -5.51
C PHE A 23 -11.56 -2.59 -4.26
N ARG A 24 -10.90 -3.34 -3.36
CA ARG A 24 -11.48 -3.77 -2.07
C ARG A 24 -12.00 -2.58 -1.27
N GLN A 25 -11.19 -1.54 -1.12
CA GLN A 25 -11.57 -0.34 -0.36
C GLN A 25 -12.83 0.33 -0.95
N HIS A 26 -12.94 0.41 -2.28
CA HIS A 26 -14.13 0.96 -2.93
C HIS A 26 -15.37 0.07 -2.71
N CYS A 27 -15.22 -1.25 -2.78
CA CYS A 27 -16.29 -2.19 -2.42
C CYS A 27 -16.74 -2.00 -0.97
N GLU A 28 -15.80 -1.88 -0.02
CA GLU A 28 -16.09 -1.64 1.40
C GLU A 28 -16.86 -0.34 1.62
N PHE A 29 -16.46 0.77 0.98
CA PHE A 29 -17.23 2.02 1.04
C PHE A 29 -18.63 1.88 0.45
N THR A 30 -18.75 1.16 -0.67
CA THR A 30 -20.06 0.94 -1.31
C THR A 30 -20.98 0.09 -0.43
N PHE A 31 -20.45 -0.97 0.17
CA PHE A 31 -21.17 -1.85 1.10
C PHE A 31 -21.34 -1.26 2.50
N GLY A 32 -20.58 -0.25 2.88
CA GLY A 32 -20.75 0.52 4.10
C GLY A 32 -21.74 1.68 3.95
N GLY A 33 -21.94 2.17 2.73
CA GLY A 33 -22.84 3.28 2.40
C GLY A 33 -24.01 2.85 1.52
N PRO A 34 -24.01 3.14 0.20
CA PRO A 34 -25.17 2.94 -0.68
C PRO A 34 -25.81 1.55 -0.63
N LEU A 35 -25.02 0.49 -0.45
CA LEU A 35 -25.48 -0.90 -0.41
C LEU A 35 -25.42 -1.53 0.98
N LYS A 36 -25.44 -0.71 2.05
CA LYS A 36 -25.35 -1.19 3.44
C LYS A 36 -26.36 -2.26 3.80
N ARG A 37 -27.60 -2.10 3.34
CA ARG A 37 -28.75 -2.96 3.67
C ARG A 37 -28.79 -4.30 2.91
N LYS A 38 -27.85 -4.51 1.97
CA LYS A 38 -27.76 -5.77 1.21
C LYS A 38 -27.27 -6.92 2.09
N SER A 39 -27.81 -8.11 1.86
CA SER A 39 -27.32 -9.33 2.53
C SER A 39 -25.87 -9.61 2.12
N GLU A 40 -25.17 -10.42 2.91
CA GLU A 40 -23.77 -10.77 2.58
C GLU A 40 -23.68 -11.51 1.23
N GLU A 41 -24.63 -12.41 0.95
CA GLU A 41 -24.76 -13.10 -0.34
C GLU A 41 -24.98 -12.12 -1.50
N GLU A 42 -25.86 -11.12 -1.32
CA GLU A 42 -26.05 -10.06 -2.33
C GLU A 42 -24.75 -9.28 -2.55
N LYS A 43 -24.00 -8.97 -1.49
CA LYS A 43 -22.71 -8.28 -1.60
C LYS A 43 -21.66 -9.12 -2.33
N CYS A 44 -21.61 -10.44 -2.10
CA CYS A 44 -20.78 -11.36 -2.89
C CYS A 44 -21.14 -11.28 -4.38
N ASN A 45 -22.42 -11.28 -4.72
CA ASN A 45 -22.88 -11.15 -6.11
C ASN A 45 -22.45 -9.81 -6.74
N TYR A 46 -22.59 -8.68 -6.03
CA TYR A 46 -22.09 -7.39 -6.50
C TYR A 46 -20.58 -7.39 -6.71
N LEU A 47 -19.81 -7.95 -5.78
CA LEU A 47 -18.36 -8.08 -5.91
C LEU A 47 -18.00 -8.86 -7.19
N MET A 48 -18.71 -9.96 -7.47
CA MET A 48 -18.50 -10.78 -8.67
C MET A 48 -18.89 -10.07 -9.98
N ILE A 49 -19.82 -9.11 -9.94
CA ILE A 49 -20.09 -8.23 -11.08
C ILE A 49 -18.91 -7.28 -11.29
N TRP A 50 -18.48 -6.61 -10.21
CA TRP A 50 -17.47 -5.55 -10.25
C TRP A 50 -16.04 -6.03 -10.48
N VAL A 51 -15.74 -7.28 -10.15
CA VAL A 51 -14.43 -7.89 -10.41
C VAL A 51 -14.22 -8.17 -11.91
N GLY A 52 -15.29 -8.23 -12.72
CA GLY A 52 -15.22 -8.45 -14.17
C GLY A 52 -14.83 -9.87 -14.58
N ASP A 53 -14.71 -10.10 -15.90
CA ASP A 53 -14.55 -11.44 -16.49
C ASP A 53 -13.34 -12.19 -15.95
N LYS A 54 -12.16 -11.56 -15.95
CA LYS A 54 -10.93 -12.20 -15.43
C LYS A 54 -11.06 -12.60 -13.95
N GLY A 55 -11.75 -11.81 -13.14
CA GLY A 55 -12.00 -12.17 -11.74
C GLY A 55 -12.94 -13.36 -11.62
N ARG A 56 -13.95 -13.45 -12.49
CA ARG A 56 -14.84 -14.63 -12.57
C ARG A 56 -14.11 -15.88 -13.06
N ASP A 57 -13.18 -15.74 -14.01
CA ASP A 57 -12.33 -16.85 -14.45
C ASP A 57 -11.48 -17.40 -13.29
N ILE A 58 -10.91 -16.51 -12.47
CA ILE A 58 -10.15 -16.90 -11.27
C ILE A 58 -11.08 -17.56 -10.24
N TYR A 59 -12.27 -17.00 -10.02
CA TYR A 59 -13.26 -17.60 -9.11
C TYR A 59 -13.64 -19.02 -9.52
N ASN A 60 -13.78 -19.29 -10.82
CA ASN A 60 -14.10 -20.62 -11.34
C ASN A 60 -13.01 -21.67 -11.06
N THR A 61 -11.81 -21.26 -10.62
CA THR A 61 -10.75 -22.19 -10.19
C THR A 61 -10.78 -22.46 -8.69
N TRP A 62 -11.73 -21.90 -7.93
CA TRP A 62 -11.80 -22.09 -6.48
C TRP A 62 -12.75 -23.22 -6.13
N GLU A 63 -12.30 -24.08 -5.21
CA GLU A 63 -13.17 -25.01 -4.52
C GLU A 63 -13.59 -24.36 -3.20
N LEU A 64 -14.84 -23.90 -3.14
CA LEU A 64 -15.43 -23.27 -1.96
C LEU A 64 -16.60 -24.11 -1.44
N THR A 65 -16.70 -24.20 -0.12
CA THR A 65 -17.85 -24.77 0.58
C THR A 65 -19.08 -23.84 0.48
N ALA A 66 -20.26 -24.39 0.77
CA ALA A 66 -21.50 -23.62 0.78
C ALA A 66 -21.50 -22.45 1.79
N ASP A 67 -20.70 -22.55 2.85
CA ASP A 67 -20.52 -21.49 3.85
C ASP A 67 -19.53 -20.42 3.35
N GLU A 68 -18.44 -20.82 2.70
CA GLU A 68 -17.43 -19.90 2.16
C GLU A 68 -17.96 -18.99 1.06
N VAL A 69 -18.84 -19.50 0.19
CA VAL A 69 -19.50 -18.74 -0.89
C VAL A 69 -20.35 -17.58 -0.35
N LYS A 70 -20.79 -17.65 0.92
CA LYS A 70 -21.66 -16.64 1.54
C LYS A 70 -20.90 -15.56 2.28
N LYS A 71 -19.57 -15.65 2.33
CA LYS A 71 -18.71 -14.78 3.13
C LYS A 71 -17.88 -13.87 2.25
N LEU A 72 -18.09 -12.57 2.35
CA LEU A 72 -17.41 -11.58 1.50
C LEU A 72 -15.88 -11.63 1.69
N GLU A 73 -15.43 -11.87 2.93
CA GLU A 73 -14.01 -11.94 3.28
C GLU A 73 -13.29 -13.10 2.58
N THR A 74 -13.99 -14.20 2.28
CA THR A 74 -13.43 -15.32 1.49
C THR A 74 -12.94 -14.81 0.13
N TYR A 75 -13.76 -14.02 -0.55
CA TYR A 75 -13.46 -13.52 -1.89
C TYR A 75 -12.30 -12.54 -1.87
N TYR A 76 -12.28 -11.60 -0.91
CA TYR A 76 -11.16 -10.67 -0.76
C TYR A 76 -9.86 -11.42 -0.52
N THR A 77 -9.85 -12.36 0.44
CA THR A 77 -8.66 -13.14 0.77
C THR A 77 -8.14 -13.94 -0.43
N ARG A 78 -9.04 -14.58 -1.19
CA ARG A 78 -8.67 -15.38 -2.37
C ARG A 78 -8.12 -14.50 -3.51
N PHE A 79 -8.75 -13.35 -3.79
CA PHE A 79 -8.22 -12.42 -4.80
C PHE A 79 -6.89 -11.81 -4.37
N GLU A 80 -6.74 -11.40 -3.12
CA GLU A 80 -5.48 -10.89 -2.57
C GLU A 80 -4.35 -11.93 -2.68
N THR A 81 -4.65 -13.19 -2.35
CA THR A 81 -3.71 -14.32 -2.48
C THR A 81 -3.30 -14.54 -3.93
N TYR A 82 -4.23 -14.39 -4.87
CA TYR A 82 -3.93 -14.49 -6.29
C TYR A 82 -3.02 -13.34 -6.78
N VAL A 83 -3.27 -12.09 -6.38
CA VAL A 83 -2.49 -10.94 -6.88
C VAL A 83 -1.13 -10.81 -6.19
N LYS A 84 -0.98 -11.27 -4.95
CA LYS A 84 0.25 -11.14 -4.15
C LYS A 84 1.52 -11.67 -4.83
N PRO A 85 1.58 -12.90 -5.38
CA PRO A 85 2.78 -13.39 -6.09
C PRO A 85 3.02 -12.69 -7.43
N ARG A 86 1.99 -12.00 -7.96
CA ARG A 86 2.05 -11.23 -9.21
C ARG A 86 2.47 -9.78 -8.96
N SER A 87 2.97 -9.48 -7.76
CA SER A 87 3.59 -8.19 -7.47
C SER A 87 4.81 -7.98 -8.35
N ASN A 88 4.79 -6.92 -9.14
CA ASN A 88 5.95 -6.55 -9.95
C ASN A 88 6.98 -5.88 -9.02
N LYS A 89 7.90 -6.69 -8.49
CA LYS A 89 8.98 -6.23 -7.60
C LYS A 89 9.76 -5.08 -8.23
N VAL A 90 10.02 -5.11 -9.54
CA VAL A 90 10.74 -4.02 -10.24
C VAL A 90 9.95 -2.72 -10.18
N PHE A 91 8.64 -2.77 -10.41
CA PHE A 91 7.79 -1.59 -10.32
C PHE A 91 7.62 -1.07 -8.88
N ALA A 92 7.49 -1.97 -7.90
CA ALA A 92 7.47 -1.61 -6.49
C ALA A 92 8.78 -0.91 -6.07
N ARG A 93 9.94 -1.45 -6.49
CA ARG A 93 11.26 -0.83 -6.27
C ARG A 93 11.38 0.50 -6.99
N TYR A 94 10.87 0.63 -8.21
CA TYR A 94 10.82 1.90 -8.93
C TYR A 94 10.03 2.96 -8.15
N LYS A 95 8.81 2.65 -7.69
CA LYS A 95 8.02 3.55 -6.83
C LYS A 95 8.75 3.93 -5.55
N PHE A 96 9.35 2.94 -4.88
CA PHE A 96 10.15 3.15 -3.68
C PHE A 96 11.31 4.13 -3.93
N HIS A 97 12.02 3.99 -5.05
CA HIS A 97 13.15 4.87 -5.39
C HIS A 97 12.75 6.26 -5.86
N LEU A 98 11.56 6.43 -6.44
CA LEU A 98 11.01 7.76 -6.74
C LEU A 98 10.62 8.54 -5.49
N ARG A 99 10.41 7.86 -4.36
CA ARG A 99 9.93 8.50 -3.14
C ARG A 99 11.02 9.37 -2.52
N ALA A 100 10.72 10.67 -2.43
CA ALA A 100 11.49 11.69 -1.74
C ALA A 100 10.56 12.53 -0.85
N GLN A 101 11.09 13.03 0.26
CA GLN A 101 10.35 13.87 1.20
C GLN A 101 9.92 15.17 0.52
N GLN A 102 8.63 15.46 0.55
CA GLN A 102 8.08 16.66 -0.06
C GLN A 102 8.30 17.90 0.82
N ALA A 103 8.23 19.09 0.23
CA ALA A 103 8.28 20.33 0.99
C ALA A 103 7.09 20.40 1.96
N GLY A 104 7.37 20.67 3.24
CA GLY A 104 6.36 20.70 4.31
C GLY A 104 5.87 19.32 4.78
N GLU A 105 6.30 18.23 4.16
CA GLU A 105 5.95 16.89 4.62
C GLU A 105 6.69 16.55 5.91
N SER A 106 5.94 16.05 6.90
CA SER A 106 6.54 15.62 8.14
C SER A 106 7.44 14.41 7.89
N PHE A 107 8.49 14.33 8.68
CA PHE A 107 9.41 13.22 8.56
C PHE A 107 8.72 11.86 8.78
N GLU A 108 7.82 11.78 9.77
CA GLU A 108 7.09 10.56 10.11
C GLU A 108 6.19 10.08 8.97
N GLN A 109 5.56 11.00 8.23
CA GLN A 109 4.79 10.70 7.03
C GLN A 109 5.67 10.09 5.95
N PHE A 110 6.80 10.75 5.64
CA PHE A 110 7.76 10.25 4.66
C PHE A 110 8.26 8.84 4.99
N PHE A 111 8.64 8.63 6.25
CA PHE A 111 9.18 7.37 6.73
C PHE A 111 8.16 6.24 6.72
N THR A 112 6.93 6.52 7.17
CA THR A 112 5.83 5.55 7.16
C THR A 112 5.55 5.09 5.72
N GLU A 113 5.54 6.02 4.79
CA GLU A 113 5.30 5.70 3.38
C GLU A 113 6.42 4.84 2.78
N LEU A 114 7.68 5.13 3.10
CA LEU A 114 8.81 4.29 2.69
C LEU A 114 8.70 2.86 3.23
N LYS A 115 8.33 2.69 4.50
CA LYS A 115 8.09 1.37 5.09
C LYS A 115 6.97 0.61 4.39
N LEU A 116 5.90 1.30 4.01
CA LEU A 116 4.80 0.68 3.28
C LEU A 116 5.25 0.21 1.89
N LEU A 117 5.96 1.06 1.14
CA LEU A 117 6.47 0.73 -0.19
C LEU A 117 7.49 -0.41 -0.17
N ALA A 118 8.34 -0.49 0.86
CA ALA A 118 9.36 -1.52 0.96
C ALA A 118 8.79 -2.96 1.09
N LYS A 119 7.58 -3.11 1.65
CA LYS A 119 6.92 -4.43 1.82
C LYS A 119 6.71 -5.16 0.49
N ASP A 120 6.47 -4.42 -0.57
CA ASP A 120 6.18 -4.99 -1.90
C ASP A 120 7.43 -5.12 -2.79
N CYS A 121 8.57 -4.60 -2.33
CA CYS A 121 9.82 -4.59 -3.09
C CYS A 121 10.55 -5.95 -3.09
N GLY A 122 10.22 -6.84 -2.15
CA GLY A 122 10.89 -8.14 -2.00
C GLY A 122 12.39 -8.01 -1.79
N TYR A 123 12.82 -7.04 -0.97
CA TYR A 123 14.19 -6.93 -0.49
C TYR A 123 14.46 -7.99 0.58
N ALA A 124 15.70 -8.47 0.66
CA ALA A 124 16.13 -9.38 1.72
C ALA A 124 16.13 -8.66 3.08
N ASP A 125 16.58 -7.41 3.09
CA ASP A 125 16.52 -6.51 4.24
C ASP A 125 15.75 -5.22 3.86
N PRO A 126 14.43 -5.17 4.12
CA PRO A 126 13.64 -3.97 3.87
C PRO A 126 14.05 -2.77 4.73
N ASP A 127 14.54 -3.01 5.95
CA ASP A 127 14.88 -1.93 6.89
C ASP A 127 16.18 -1.23 6.46
N GLU A 128 17.15 -2.01 5.97
CA GLU A 128 18.35 -1.47 5.32
C GLU A 128 17.99 -0.59 4.13
N MET A 129 17.12 -1.07 3.25
CA MET A 129 16.71 -0.29 2.07
C MET A 129 15.97 0.99 2.46
N VAL A 130 15.09 0.94 3.46
CA VAL A 130 14.39 2.11 4.00
C VAL A 130 15.39 3.10 4.59
N ARG A 131 16.39 2.66 5.36
CA ARG A 131 17.47 3.50 5.90
C ARG A 131 18.18 4.25 4.78
N ASP A 132 18.60 3.56 3.73
CA ASP A 132 19.34 4.19 2.64
C ASP A 132 18.47 5.19 1.87
N ARG A 133 17.22 4.81 1.59
CA ARG A 133 16.27 5.68 0.87
C ARG A 133 15.88 6.91 1.67
N VAL A 134 15.82 6.80 2.99
CA VAL A 134 15.67 7.92 3.91
C VAL A 134 16.78 8.95 3.71
N VAL A 135 18.05 8.52 3.66
CA VAL A 135 19.20 9.42 3.56
C VAL A 135 19.17 10.11 2.20
N ILE A 136 18.96 9.34 1.13
CA ILE A 136 18.96 9.87 -0.24
C ILE A 136 17.74 10.78 -0.48
N GLY A 137 16.58 10.42 0.07
CA GLY A 137 15.30 11.08 -0.20
C GLY A 137 14.93 12.18 0.79
N CYS A 138 15.69 12.42 1.86
CA CYS A 138 15.37 13.47 2.82
C CYS A 138 15.49 14.87 2.19
N HIS A 139 14.60 15.78 2.60
CA HIS A 139 14.51 17.12 2.04
C HIS A 139 15.65 18.05 2.52
N SER A 140 16.04 17.92 3.79
CA SER A 140 17.07 18.77 4.41
C SER A 140 18.47 18.24 4.16
N SER A 141 19.31 19.02 3.47
CA SER A 141 20.74 18.71 3.26
C SER A 141 21.50 18.54 4.59
N LYS A 142 21.26 19.42 5.57
CA LYS A 142 21.87 19.34 6.90
C LYS A 142 21.46 18.08 7.66
N ALA A 143 20.19 17.65 7.52
CA ALA A 143 19.77 16.37 8.07
C ALA A 143 20.53 15.23 7.38
N ARG A 144 20.59 15.24 6.04
CA ARG A 144 21.32 14.23 5.25
C ARG A 144 22.76 14.05 5.71
N GLU A 145 23.51 15.14 5.84
CA GLU A 145 24.92 15.11 6.29
C GLU A 145 25.07 14.43 7.65
N LYS A 146 24.21 14.77 8.62
CA LYS A 146 24.23 14.14 9.94
C LYS A 146 23.93 12.64 9.88
N LEU A 147 22.99 12.23 9.03
CA LEU A 147 22.69 10.80 8.87
C LEU A 147 23.85 10.04 8.26
N ILE A 148 24.54 10.65 7.29
CA ILE A 148 25.75 10.06 6.70
C ILE A 148 26.85 9.92 7.76
N HIS A 149 26.98 10.88 8.68
CA HIS A 149 27.97 10.81 9.77
C HIS A 149 27.73 9.66 10.76
N GLU A 150 26.49 9.18 10.93
CA GLU A 150 26.21 7.99 11.75
C GLU A 150 26.74 6.69 11.11
N GLY A 151 27.06 6.71 9.81
CA GLY A 151 27.68 5.59 9.10
C GLY A 151 26.85 4.29 9.19
N SER A 152 27.55 3.16 9.31
CA SER A 152 26.93 1.83 9.39
C SER A 152 26.09 1.61 10.65
N ASP A 153 26.27 2.44 11.67
CA ASP A 153 25.53 2.37 12.93
C ASP A 153 24.15 3.04 12.86
N LEU A 154 23.80 3.66 11.72
CA LEU A 154 22.50 4.27 11.49
C LEU A 154 21.42 3.20 11.46
N THR A 155 20.58 3.17 12.50
CA THR A 155 19.38 2.34 12.55
C THR A 155 18.15 3.19 12.32
N LEU A 156 17.04 2.54 11.95
CA LEU A 156 15.75 3.20 11.82
C LEU A 156 15.30 3.89 13.13
N GLU A 157 15.64 3.31 14.28
CA GLU A 157 15.35 3.86 15.60
C GLU A 157 16.21 5.10 15.94
N LYS A 158 17.52 5.01 15.69
CA LYS A 158 18.41 6.18 15.86
C LYS A 158 17.97 7.31 14.96
N TYR A 159 17.57 6.99 13.74
CA TYR A 159 17.07 7.97 12.81
C TYR A 159 15.80 8.67 13.31
N HIS A 160 14.80 7.91 13.75
CA HIS A 160 13.57 8.46 14.32
C HIS A 160 13.84 9.38 15.53
N LYS A 161 14.80 9.02 16.40
CA LYS A 161 15.25 9.89 17.51
C LYS A 161 15.93 11.17 17.03
N LEU A 162 16.73 11.09 15.97
CA LEU A 162 17.42 12.23 15.35
C LEU A 162 16.48 13.13 14.54
N SER A 163 15.27 12.72 14.22
CA SER A 163 14.31 13.53 13.46
C SER A 163 13.13 14.03 14.29
N CYS A 164 12.80 13.39 15.42
CA CYS A 164 11.69 13.75 16.31
C CYS A 164 12.05 14.81 17.39
N LYS A 165 13.34 15.09 17.66
CA LYS A 165 13.65 16.29 18.46
C LYS A 165 13.27 17.54 17.64
N PRO A 166 12.86 18.67 18.26
CA PRO A 166 12.58 19.91 17.55
C PRO A 166 13.88 20.50 16.99
N TRP A 167 14.38 19.94 15.90
CA TRP A 167 15.56 20.43 15.18
C TRP A 167 15.22 21.63 14.29
N GLN A 168 13.92 21.88 14.06
CA GLN A 168 13.42 23.06 13.34
C GLN A 168 13.57 24.36 14.16
N GLN A 169 13.65 24.31 15.49
CA GLN A 169 13.73 25.51 16.35
C GLN A 169 15.15 25.98 16.67
N LYS A 170 16.19 25.18 16.40
CA LYS A 170 17.61 25.56 16.65
C LYS A 170 18.32 26.13 15.40
N MET A 171 17.60 26.61 14.40
CA MET A 171 18.17 27.19 13.18
C MET A 171 17.76 28.65 12.92
N GLN A 172 17.22 29.35 13.92
CA GLN A 172 17.04 30.81 13.91
C GLN A 172 17.75 31.52 15.08
N ALA A 173 18.72 30.87 15.72
CA ALA A 173 19.59 31.49 16.73
C ALA A 173 21.05 31.25 16.37
#